data_AF-A0A927RWZ6-F1
#
_entry.id   AF-A0A927RWZ6-F1
#
_cell.length_a   1.000
_cell.length_b   1.000
_cell.length_c   1.000
_cell.angle_alpha   90.00
_cell.angle_beta   90.00
_cell.angle_gamma   90.00
#
_symmetry.space_group_name_H-M   'P 1'
#
loop_
_entity.id
_entity.type
_entity.pdbx_description
1 polymer ?
#
loop_
_entity_poly.entity_id
_entity_poly.type
_entity_poly.pdbx_seq_one_letter_code
_entity_poly.pdbx_strand_id
1 'polypeptide(L)'
;MQSYAVPAAVMARYGSIINMDRPVHNGDLFSRRHPKMTQLNRAKIFAPFAALVGFDDRVRRKEIQYVSKVELDADEEWELNRRLQILHELTANSKLARENTVEITVEYFAICTDRENDAYLEKGQYLTISGRVLNINQHRQELKLLSDGNTYTVRFADIYRVSDPTNNLF
;
A
#
# COMPACT_ATOMS: atom_id res chain seq x y z
N MET A 1 12.84 -10.62 34.38
CA MET A 1 11.64 -10.02 34.98
C MET A 1 11.94 -9.70 36.42
N GLN A 2 12.00 -8.42 36.77
CA GLN A 2 12.36 -7.97 38.11
C GLN A 2 11.12 -8.11 39.00
N SER A 3 11.15 -9.03 39.97
CA SER A 3 10.09 -9.16 40.96
C SER A 3 10.13 -7.95 41.88
N TYR A 4 9.11 -7.10 41.80
CA TYR A 4 8.97 -5.97 42.72
C TYR A 4 8.67 -6.51 44.11
N ALA A 5 9.62 -6.37 45.04
CA ALA A 5 9.42 -6.70 46.44
C ALA A 5 8.47 -5.67 47.07
N VAL A 6 7.30 -6.12 47.50
CA VAL A 6 6.31 -5.22 48.10
C VAL A 6 6.81 -4.77 49.49
N PRO A 7 6.82 -3.46 49.80
CA PRO A 7 7.35 -2.96 51.07
C PRO A 7 6.68 -3.57 52.30
N ALA A 8 7.45 -3.81 53.37
CA ALA A 8 6.98 -4.46 54.60
C ALA A 8 5.77 -3.75 55.25
N ALA A 9 5.72 -2.42 55.17
CA ALA A 9 4.58 -1.63 55.67
C ALA A 9 3.28 -1.90 54.90
N VAL A 10 3.37 -2.19 53.61
CA VAL A 10 2.23 -2.56 52.76
C VAL A 10 1.79 -3.99 53.05
N MET A 11 2.74 -4.91 53.29
CA MET A 11 2.42 -6.28 53.73
C MET A 11 1.71 -6.32 55.08
N ALA A 12 2.10 -5.47 56.02
CA ALA A 12 1.45 -5.40 57.33
C ALA A 12 -0.03 -4.98 57.26
N ARG A 13 -0.41 -4.15 56.27
CA ARG A 13 -1.79 -3.63 56.13
C ARG A 13 -2.64 -4.38 55.13
N TYR A 14 -2.05 -4.83 54.02
CA TYR A 14 -2.76 -5.39 52.87
C TYR A 14 -2.23 -6.77 52.46
N GLY A 15 -1.29 -7.35 53.21
CA GLY A 15 -0.69 -8.64 52.89
C GLY A 15 -1.70 -9.78 52.76
N SER A 16 -2.83 -9.69 53.46
CA SER A 16 -3.94 -10.65 53.37
C SER A 16 -4.73 -10.57 52.06
N ILE A 17 -4.65 -9.48 51.29
CA ILE A 17 -5.44 -9.28 50.07
C ILE A 17 -4.59 -9.04 48.81
N ILE A 18 -3.33 -8.66 48.96
CA ILE A 18 -2.51 -8.19 47.83
C ILE A 18 -2.14 -9.29 46.83
N ASN A 19 -2.06 -10.54 47.29
CA ASN A 19 -1.78 -11.71 46.46
C ASN A 19 -3.04 -12.54 46.19
N MET A 20 -4.23 -12.00 46.52
CA MET A 20 -5.48 -12.68 46.21
C MET A 20 -5.80 -12.55 44.72
N ASP A 21 -6.34 -13.63 44.16
CA ASP A 21 -6.95 -13.59 42.85
C ASP A 21 -8.13 -12.62 42.83
N ARG A 22 -8.42 -12.10 41.64
CA ARG A 22 -9.56 -11.22 41.43
C ARG A 22 -10.86 -11.92 41.90
N PRO A 23 -11.67 -11.30 42.77
CA PRO A 23 -12.93 -11.88 43.22
C PRO A 23 -13.85 -12.24 42.04
N VAL A 24 -14.33 -13.48 42.02
CA VAL A 24 -15.25 -13.97 40.99
C VAL A 24 -16.67 -13.92 41.54
N HIS A 25 -17.48 -13.01 41.02
CA HIS A 25 -18.88 -12.83 41.42
C HIS A 25 -19.82 -13.62 40.51
N ASN A 26 -20.41 -14.71 41.04
CA ASN A 26 -21.34 -15.60 40.34
C ASN A 26 -22.63 -15.79 41.16
N GLY A 27 -23.68 -15.00 40.87
CA GLY A 27 -25.01 -15.16 41.49
C GLY A 27 -25.17 -14.53 42.88
N ASP A 28 -24.14 -13.91 43.43
CA ASP A 28 -24.17 -13.17 44.69
C ASP A 28 -24.87 -11.79 44.58
N LEU A 29 -25.06 -11.12 45.71
CA LEU A 29 -25.65 -9.77 45.77
C LEU A 29 -24.91 -8.77 44.89
N PHE A 30 -23.58 -8.88 44.80
CA PHE A 30 -22.75 -8.00 43.97
C PHE A 30 -23.07 -8.19 42.48
N SER A 31 -23.09 -9.42 41.97
CA SER A 31 -23.41 -9.69 40.57
C SER A 31 -24.86 -9.37 40.19
N ARG A 32 -25.79 -9.44 41.14
CA ARG A 32 -27.19 -9.01 40.95
C ARG A 32 -27.33 -7.48 40.84
N ARG A 33 -26.55 -6.74 41.64
CA ARG A 33 -26.53 -5.26 41.62
C ARG A 33 -25.70 -4.71 40.45
N HIS A 34 -24.69 -5.45 40.01
CA HIS A 34 -23.77 -5.12 38.93
C HIS A 34 -23.78 -6.22 37.86
N PRO A 35 -24.89 -6.40 37.13
CA PRO A 35 -24.99 -7.43 36.09
C PRO A 35 -23.95 -7.20 34.99
N LYS A 36 -23.36 -8.30 34.50
CA LYS A 36 -22.41 -8.24 33.39
C LYS A 36 -23.12 -7.75 32.14
N MET A 37 -22.49 -6.81 31.44
CA MET A 37 -23.00 -6.31 30.17
C MET A 37 -22.95 -7.41 29.09
N THR A 38 -24.04 -7.55 28.32
CA THR A 38 -24.10 -8.49 27.19
C THR A 38 -23.11 -8.08 26.10
N GLN A 39 -22.67 -9.05 25.29
CA GLN A 39 -21.77 -8.77 24.15
C GLN A 39 -22.36 -7.74 23.19
N LEU A 40 -23.67 -7.79 22.93
CA LEU A 40 -24.37 -6.82 22.09
C LEU A 40 -24.31 -5.39 22.65
N ASN A 41 -24.57 -5.22 23.96
CA ASN A 41 -24.50 -3.90 24.58
C ASN A 41 -23.06 -3.38 24.64
N ARG A 42 -22.08 -4.28 24.81
CA ARG A 42 -20.65 -3.93 24.67
C ARG A 42 -20.34 -3.44 23.25
N ALA A 43 -20.84 -4.11 22.21
CA ALA A 43 -20.64 -3.70 20.83
C ALA A 43 -21.26 -2.32 20.51
N LYS A 44 -22.42 -2.00 21.10
CA LYS A 44 -23.07 -0.67 20.96
C LYS A 44 -22.20 0.50 21.45
N ILE A 45 -21.32 0.28 22.43
CA ILE A 45 -20.38 1.31 22.91
C ILE A 45 -19.36 1.66 21.81
N PHE A 46 -19.04 0.70 20.93
CA PHE A 46 -18.13 0.87 19.79
C PHE A 46 -18.84 1.21 18.48
N ALA A 47 -20.18 1.12 18.42
CA ALA A 47 -20.98 1.51 17.26
C ALA A 47 -20.73 2.95 16.73
N PRO A 48 -20.49 4.00 17.56
CA PRO A 48 -20.14 5.32 17.02
C PRO A 48 -18.84 5.34 16.21
N PHE A 49 -17.90 4.41 16.44
CA PHE A 49 -16.71 4.25 15.60
C PHE A 49 -16.98 3.45 14.33
N ALA A 50 -18.09 2.72 14.24
CA ALA A 50 -18.52 2.08 12.99
C ALA A 50 -19.04 3.09 11.96
N ALA A 51 -19.37 4.32 12.36
CA ALA A 51 -19.64 5.42 11.42
C ALA A 51 -18.37 5.89 10.67
N LEU A 52 -17.19 5.41 11.09
CA LEU A 52 -15.89 5.61 10.43
C LEU A 52 -15.57 4.50 9.43
N VAL A 53 -16.56 3.78 8.88
CA VAL A 53 -16.34 2.93 7.70
C VAL A 53 -15.78 3.81 6.58
N GLY A 54 -14.51 3.59 6.22
CA GLY A 54 -13.72 4.46 5.33
C GLY A 54 -12.63 5.28 6.03
N PHE A 55 -12.49 5.21 7.35
CA PHE A 55 -11.33 5.79 8.06
C PHE A 55 -10.04 5.06 7.68
N ASP A 56 -10.06 3.73 7.57
CA ASP A 56 -8.90 2.98 7.10
C ASP A 56 -8.51 3.38 5.67
N ASP A 57 -9.48 3.60 4.79
CA ASP A 57 -9.24 4.15 3.44
C ASP A 57 -8.66 5.56 3.50
N ARG A 58 -9.15 6.40 4.41
CA ARG A 58 -8.68 7.77 4.59
C ARG A 58 -7.27 7.83 5.18
N VAL A 59 -6.92 6.90 6.07
CA VAL A 59 -5.56 6.73 6.59
C VAL A 59 -4.64 6.31 5.45
N ARG A 60 -4.99 5.26 4.70
CA ARG A 60 -4.21 4.80 3.53
C ARG A 60 -3.99 5.92 2.50
N ARG A 61 -5.02 6.70 2.17
CA ARG A 61 -4.90 7.83 1.23
C ARG A 61 -3.95 8.92 1.72
N LYS A 62 -3.86 9.13 3.05
CA LYS A 62 -2.94 10.11 3.66
C LYS A 62 -1.52 9.59 3.84
N GLU A 63 -1.32 8.28 3.86
CA GLU A 63 0.01 7.67 3.84
C GLU A 63 0.68 7.78 2.47
N ILE A 64 -0.11 7.91 1.38
CA ILE A 64 0.42 8.13 0.03
C ILE A 64 1.09 9.51 -0.04
N GLN A 65 2.40 9.50 -0.27
CA GLN A 65 3.18 10.70 -0.48
C GLN A 65 3.14 11.10 -1.95
N TYR A 66 2.42 12.18 -2.25
CA TYR A 66 2.38 12.76 -3.59
C TYR A 66 3.59 13.68 -3.82
N VAL A 67 4.29 13.46 -4.94
CA VAL A 67 5.47 14.21 -5.37
C VAL A 67 5.21 14.89 -6.71
N SER A 68 5.95 15.97 -6.97
CA SER A 68 5.95 16.61 -8.29
C SER A 68 6.61 15.69 -9.31
N LYS A 69 6.15 15.77 -10.56
CA LYS A 69 6.77 15.04 -11.67
C LYS A 69 8.20 15.56 -11.87
N VAL A 70 9.15 14.64 -11.86
CA VAL A 70 10.55 14.89 -12.24
C VAL A 70 10.61 15.03 -13.75
N GLU A 71 11.25 16.11 -14.21
CA GLU A 71 11.61 16.28 -15.61
C GLU A 71 12.92 15.53 -15.88
N LEU A 72 12.92 14.72 -16.93
CA LEU A 72 14.11 13.99 -17.37
C LEU A 72 15.07 14.97 -18.05
N ASP A 73 16.36 14.85 -17.78
CA ASP A 73 17.36 15.59 -18.53
C ASP A 73 17.48 15.04 -19.96
N ALA A 74 18.12 15.78 -20.87
CA ALA A 74 18.28 15.41 -22.27
C ALA A 74 18.97 14.04 -22.44
N ASP A 75 19.97 13.75 -21.61
CA ASP A 75 20.69 12.48 -21.62
C ASP A 75 19.79 11.32 -21.15
N GLU A 76 18.98 11.54 -20.11
CA GLU A 76 18.05 10.54 -19.58
C GLU A 76 16.90 10.26 -20.55
N GLU A 77 16.37 11.30 -21.19
CA GLU A 77 15.34 11.19 -22.22
C GLU A 77 15.86 10.41 -23.44
N TRP A 78 17.09 10.69 -23.86
CA TRP A 78 17.74 9.95 -24.94
C TRP A 78 17.91 8.48 -24.60
N GLU A 79 18.38 8.17 -23.39
CA GLU A 79 18.55 6.79 -22.94
C GLU A 79 17.21 6.06 -22.84
N LEU A 80 16.18 6.70 -22.30
CA LEU A 80 14.83 6.15 -22.22
C LEU A 80 14.28 5.85 -23.62
N ASN A 81 14.42 6.80 -24.54
CA ASN A 81 13.95 6.63 -25.92
C ASN A 81 14.70 5.50 -26.64
N ARG A 82 16.02 5.38 -26.43
CA ARG A 82 16.84 4.27 -26.93
C ARG A 82 16.32 2.92 -26.42
N ARG A 83 16.06 2.78 -25.11
CA ARG A 83 15.52 1.54 -24.53
C ARG A 83 14.14 1.20 -25.08
N LEU A 84 13.25 2.18 -25.19
CA LEU A 84 11.92 2.00 -25.78
C LEU A 84 11.98 1.58 -27.25
N GLN A 85 12.94 2.11 -28.01
CA GLN A 85 13.14 1.72 -29.41
C GLN A 85 13.59 0.26 -29.53
N ILE A 86 14.56 -0.18 -28.72
CA ILE A 86 15.00 -1.58 -28.73
C ILE A 86 13.83 -2.51 -28.35
N LEU A 87 13.04 -2.15 -27.33
CA LEU A 87 11.84 -2.94 -27.00
C LEU A 87 10.83 -2.99 -28.14
N HIS A 88 10.67 -1.89 -28.88
CA HIS A 88 9.81 -1.84 -30.05
C HIS A 88 10.31 -2.78 -31.14
N GLU A 89 11.61 -2.78 -31.42
CA GLU A 89 12.22 -3.69 -32.40
C GLU A 89 12.02 -5.17 -32.00
N LEU A 90 12.15 -5.49 -30.71
CA LEU A 90 11.92 -6.84 -30.18
C LEU A 90 10.44 -7.25 -30.13
N THR A 91 9.51 -6.30 -30.22
CA THR A 91 8.06 -6.56 -30.11
C THR A 91 7.27 -6.06 -31.32
N ALA A 92 7.95 -5.71 -32.41
CA ALA A 92 7.37 -5.03 -33.58
C ALA A 92 6.19 -5.78 -34.21
N ASN A 93 6.21 -7.11 -34.12
CA ASN A 93 5.13 -7.97 -34.60
C ASN A 93 4.65 -8.93 -33.49
N SER A 94 3.36 -9.28 -33.51
CA SER A 94 2.75 -10.18 -32.51
C SER A 94 3.43 -11.56 -32.39
N LYS A 95 4.08 -12.04 -33.47
CA LYS A 95 4.87 -13.27 -33.44
C LYS A 95 6.14 -13.08 -32.62
N LEU A 96 6.86 -11.99 -32.87
CA LEU A 96 8.13 -11.65 -32.23
C LEU A 96 7.94 -11.36 -30.73
N ALA A 97 6.86 -10.67 -30.37
CA ALA A 97 6.49 -10.44 -28.96
C ALA A 97 6.23 -11.75 -28.20
N ARG A 98 5.61 -12.75 -28.85
CA ARG A 98 5.38 -14.08 -28.27
C ARG A 98 6.64 -14.94 -28.20
N GLU A 99 7.59 -14.72 -29.09
CA GLU A 99 8.84 -15.48 -29.20
C GLU A 99 9.91 -14.97 -28.23
N ASN A 100 10.10 -13.66 -28.15
CA ASN A 100 11.09 -13.05 -27.25
C ASN A 100 10.63 -13.02 -25.78
N THR A 101 9.31 -13.02 -25.53
CA THR A 101 8.73 -12.97 -24.18
C THR A 101 9.42 -11.97 -23.25
N VAL A 102 9.58 -10.74 -23.74
CA VAL A 102 10.35 -9.70 -23.05
C VAL A 102 9.63 -9.25 -21.78
N GLU A 103 10.28 -9.42 -20.64
CA GLU A 103 9.80 -8.96 -19.33
C GLU A 103 10.59 -7.72 -18.92
N ILE A 104 9.89 -6.67 -18.50
CA ILE A 104 10.49 -5.41 -18.07
C ILE A 104 9.79 -4.90 -16.83
N THR A 105 10.51 -4.04 -16.11
CA THR A 105 9.99 -3.21 -15.03
C THR A 105 9.95 -1.76 -15.50
N VAL A 106 8.80 -1.14 -15.39
CA VAL A 106 8.54 0.24 -15.80
C VAL A 106 8.16 1.04 -14.57
N GLU A 107 8.87 2.13 -14.34
CA GLU A 107 8.52 3.16 -13.37
C GLU A 107 7.86 4.31 -14.12
N TYR A 108 6.62 4.65 -13.75
CA TYR A 108 5.85 5.70 -14.41
C TYR A 108 5.14 6.61 -13.40
N PHE A 109 4.94 7.85 -13.80
CA PHE A 109 4.25 8.87 -13.03
C PHE A 109 2.74 8.76 -13.21
N ALA A 110 2.04 8.48 -12.13
CA ALA A 110 0.58 8.49 -12.07
C ALA A 110 0.11 9.75 -11.32
N ILE A 111 -0.55 10.66 -12.05
CA ILE A 111 -1.10 11.88 -11.46
C ILE A 111 -2.22 11.56 -10.47
N CYS A 112 -2.34 12.35 -9.40
CA CYS A 112 -3.44 12.20 -8.44
C CYS A 112 -4.76 12.62 -9.11
N THR A 113 -5.72 11.69 -9.19
CA THR A 113 -7.08 11.94 -9.70
C THR A 113 -8.12 12.14 -8.59
N ASP A 114 -7.69 12.11 -7.33
CA ASP A 114 -8.58 12.26 -6.17
C ASP A 114 -8.87 13.75 -5.93
N ARG A 115 -10.09 14.19 -6.27
CA ARG A 115 -10.53 15.60 -6.15
C ARG A 115 -10.50 16.16 -4.73
N GLU A 116 -10.56 15.29 -3.73
CA GLU A 116 -10.53 15.67 -2.31
C GLU A 116 -9.11 15.81 -1.76
N ASN A 117 -8.10 15.53 -2.58
CA ASN A 117 -6.70 15.60 -2.18
C ASN A 117 -6.10 16.93 -2.64
N ASP A 118 -5.30 17.56 -1.78
CA ASP A 118 -4.55 18.78 -2.12
C ASP A 118 -3.57 18.55 -3.28
N ALA A 119 -3.20 17.30 -3.56
CA ALA A 119 -2.36 16.90 -4.68
C ALA A 119 -3.11 16.78 -6.04
N TYR A 120 -4.43 17.00 -6.08
CA TYR A 120 -5.26 16.77 -7.27
C TYR A 120 -4.74 17.50 -8.50
N LEU A 121 -4.41 16.75 -9.56
CA LEU A 121 -3.84 17.25 -10.83
C LEU A 121 -2.55 18.10 -10.73
N GLU A 122 -2.00 18.29 -9.54
CA GLU A 122 -0.74 19.02 -9.33
C GLU A 122 0.43 18.08 -9.05
N LYS A 123 0.17 17.02 -8.29
CA LYS A 123 1.18 16.03 -7.88
C LYS A 123 0.69 14.62 -8.19
N GLY A 124 1.62 13.68 -8.16
CA GLY A 124 1.36 12.29 -8.47
C GLY A 124 2.25 11.37 -7.66
N GLN A 125 2.26 10.10 -8.02
CA GLN A 125 3.11 9.10 -7.42
C GLN A 125 3.82 8.31 -8.52
N TYR A 126 5.02 7.84 -8.23
CA TYR A 126 5.72 6.90 -9.10
C TYR A 126 5.25 5.50 -8.77
N LEU A 127 4.72 4.82 -9.77
CA LEU A 127 4.29 3.43 -9.68
C LEU A 127 5.24 2.57 -10.49
N THR A 128 5.52 1.39 -9.97
CA THR A 128 6.37 0.40 -10.61
C THR A 128 5.50 -0.78 -11.02
N ILE A 129 5.55 -1.13 -12.30
CA ILE A 129 4.87 -2.30 -12.85
C ILE A 129 5.90 -3.18 -13.55
N SER A 130 5.88 -4.47 -13.24
CA SER A 130 6.74 -5.45 -13.89
C SER A 130 5.87 -6.40 -14.69
N GLY A 131 6.23 -6.69 -15.94
CA GLY A 131 5.44 -7.60 -16.74
C GLY A 131 5.96 -7.74 -18.16
N ARG A 132 5.23 -8.55 -18.93
CA ARG A 132 5.60 -8.89 -20.30
C ARG A 132 5.15 -7.80 -21.26
N VAL A 133 6.04 -7.34 -22.12
CA VAL A 133 5.71 -6.35 -23.15
C VAL A 133 4.86 -7.01 -24.22
N LEU A 134 3.65 -6.49 -24.43
CA LEU A 134 2.75 -6.97 -25.47
C LEU A 134 2.96 -6.22 -26.78
N ASN A 135 3.04 -4.90 -26.69
CA ASN A 135 3.11 -4.03 -27.87
C ASN A 135 3.62 -2.65 -27.46
N ILE A 136 4.41 -2.04 -28.33
CA ILE A 136 4.85 -0.67 -28.22
C ILE A 136 4.35 0.07 -29.45
N ASN A 137 3.49 1.07 -29.25
CA ASN A 137 2.99 1.88 -30.33
C ASN A 137 3.77 3.19 -30.40
N GLN A 138 4.72 3.29 -31.33
CA GLN A 138 5.52 4.50 -31.52
C GLN A 138 4.67 5.71 -31.96
N HIS A 139 3.61 5.50 -32.75
CA HIS A 139 2.75 6.59 -33.23
C HIS A 139 1.88 7.19 -32.12
N ARG A 140 1.32 6.35 -31.25
CA ARG A 140 0.50 6.79 -30.11
C ARG A 140 1.33 7.07 -28.86
N GLN A 141 2.63 6.75 -28.89
CA GLN A 141 3.54 6.81 -27.76
C GLN A 141 3.01 6.05 -26.53
N GLU A 142 2.58 4.80 -26.76
CA GLU A 142 1.99 3.93 -25.74
C GLU A 142 2.74 2.61 -25.62
N LEU A 143 3.08 2.23 -24.38
CA LEU A 143 3.62 0.94 -24.00
C LEU A 143 2.52 0.08 -23.39
N LYS A 144 2.30 -1.11 -23.92
CA LYS A 144 1.35 -2.10 -23.38
C LYS A 144 2.10 -3.26 -22.78
N LEU A 145 1.77 -3.57 -21.53
CA LEU A 145 2.34 -4.68 -20.77
C LEU A 145 1.25 -5.56 -20.16
N LEU A 146 1.59 -6.82 -19.93
CA LEU A 146 0.76 -7.80 -19.24
C LEU A 146 1.43 -8.14 -17.91
N SER A 147 0.78 -7.81 -16.80
CA SER A 147 1.20 -8.20 -15.45
C SER A 147 0.02 -8.87 -14.74
N ASP A 148 0.26 -10.04 -14.14
CA ASP A 148 -0.74 -10.79 -13.35
C ASP A 148 -2.10 -10.99 -14.05
N GLY A 149 -2.08 -11.16 -15.38
CA GLY A 149 -3.29 -11.32 -16.19
C GLY A 149 -4.01 -10.03 -16.58
N ASN A 150 -3.58 -8.87 -16.06
CA ASN A 150 -4.12 -7.55 -16.41
C ASN A 150 -3.22 -6.85 -17.44
N THR A 151 -3.87 -6.19 -18.40
CA THR A 151 -3.17 -5.38 -19.41
C THR A 151 -3.10 -3.93 -18.95
N TYR A 152 -1.89 -3.39 -18.83
CA TYR A 152 -1.64 -1.99 -18.50
C TYR A 152 -1.15 -1.25 -19.75
N THR A 153 -1.65 -0.03 -19.94
CA THR A 153 -1.20 0.87 -21.01
C THR A 153 -0.61 2.12 -20.37
N VAL A 154 0.67 2.40 -20.66
CA VAL A 154 1.41 3.54 -20.13
C VAL A 154 1.86 4.42 -21.28
N ARG A 155 1.68 5.74 -21.16
CA ARG A 155 2.15 6.70 -22.19
C ARG A 155 3.63 6.99 -21.99
N PHE A 156 4.39 7.18 -23.06
CA PHE A 156 5.83 7.45 -22.97
C PHE A 156 6.14 8.69 -22.16
N ALA A 157 5.32 9.75 -22.31
CA ALA A 157 5.46 10.98 -21.54
C ALA A 157 5.39 10.78 -20.02
N ASP A 158 4.75 9.70 -19.55
CA ASP A 158 4.61 9.41 -18.13
C ASP A 158 5.65 8.39 -17.64
N ILE A 159 6.46 7.80 -18.52
CA ILE A 159 7.51 6.86 -18.14
C ILE A 159 8.72 7.62 -17.62
N TYR A 160 9.21 7.21 -16.45
CA TYR A 160 10.43 7.73 -15.84
C TYR A 160 11.62 6.81 -16.13
N ARG A 161 11.44 5.51 -15.94
CA ARG A 161 12.51 4.54 -16.12
C ARG A 161 11.97 3.21 -16.66
N VAL A 162 12.75 2.59 -17.53
CA VAL A 162 12.56 1.21 -17.95
C VAL A 162 13.81 0.42 -17.62
N SER A 163 13.63 -0.71 -16.94
CA SER A 163 14.69 -1.65 -16.60
C SER A 163 14.27 -3.07 -16.93
N ASP A 164 15.23 -3.92 -17.27
CA ASP A 164 15.02 -5.35 -17.41
C ASP A 164 15.38 -6.04 -16.09
N PRO A 165 14.50 -6.85 -15.48
CA PRO A 165 14.82 -7.60 -14.26
C PRO A 165 16.00 -8.57 -14.43
N THR A 166 16.25 -9.04 -15.66
CA THR A 166 17.38 -9.93 -15.99
C THR A 166 18.63 -9.19 -16.46
N ASN A 167 18.53 -7.87 -16.66
CA ASN A 167 19.61 -6.99 -17.12
C ASN A 167 20.33 -7.46 -18.40
N ASN A 168 19.62 -8.16 -19.29
CA ASN A 168 20.17 -8.74 -20.51
C ASN A 168 19.79 -7.96 -21.77
N LEU A 169 18.76 -7.11 -21.70
CA LEU A 169 18.18 -6.44 -22.86
C LEU A 169 18.76 -5.06 -23.17
N PHE A 170 19.35 -4.36 -22.18
CA PHE A 170 19.91 -3.00 -22.33
C PHE A 170 21.27 -2.86 -21.69
#